data_AF-A0A959TPG5-F1
#
_entry.id   AF-A0A959TPG5-F1
#
_cell.length_a   1.000
_cell.length_b   1.000
_cell.length_c   1.000
_cell.angle_alpha   90.00
_cell.angle_beta   90.00
_cell.angle_gamma   90.00
#
_symmetry.space_group_name_H-M   'P 1'
#
loop_
_entity.id
_entity.type
_entity.pdbx_description
1 polymer ?
#
loop_
_entity_poly.entity_id
_entity_poly.type
_entity_poly.pdbx_seq_one_letter_code
_entity_poly.pdbx_strand_id
1 'polypeptide(L)' 'MQAVAVMKNAQISPQKARLVADQIRSLPVDRALQVLTFSKKKAAQLIKSVLESAIANAEHNEGADIDVLNVATICVDGGP' A
#
# COMPACT_ATOMS: atom_id res chain seq x y z
N MET A 1 -1.16 -11.35 -13.07
CA MET A 1 -2.28 -10.44 -12.82
C MET A 1 -1.81 -9.38 -11.85
N GLN A 2 -2.10 -8.11 -12.09
CA GLN A 2 -1.64 -7.01 -11.24
C GLN A 2 -2.76 -5.97 -11.12
N ALA A 3 -3.13 -5.62 -9.89
CA ALA A 3 -4.03 -4.52 -9.60
C ALA A 3 -3.22 -3.33 -9.06
N VAL A 4 -3.67 -2.12 -9.39
CA VAL A 4 -2.98 -0.88 -9.01
C VAL A 4 -3.98 0.05 -8.31
N ALA A 5 -3.50 0.75 -7.28
CA ALA A 5 -4.19 1.85 -6.64
C ALA A 5 -3.23 3.03 -6.44
N VAL A 6 -3.69 4.25 -6.67
CA VAL A 6 -2.87 5.47 -6.58
C VAL A 6 -3.62 6.55 -5.81
N MET A 7 -3.00 7.08 -4.76
CA MET A 7 -3.46 8.27 -4.06
C MET A 7 -2.65 9.49 -4.53
N LYS A 8 -3.34 10.47 -5.09
CA LYS A 8 -2.74 11.76 -5.50
C LYS A 8 -2.91 12.80 -4.40
N ASN A 9 -1.99 13.77 -4.33
CA ASN A 9 -2.03 14.90 -3.40
C ASN A 9 -2.05 14.50 -1.90
N ALA A 10 -1.32 13.45 -1.55
CA ALA A 10 -1.19 13.03 -0.16
C ALA A 10 -0.49 14.13 0.67
N GLN A 11 -1.13 14.57 1.76
CA GLN A 11 -0.66 15.63 2.65
C GLN A 11 0.45 15.13 3.60
N ILE A 12 1.57 14.69 3.03
CA ILE A 12 2.75 14.20 3.72
C ILE A 12 4.01 14.36 2.84
N SER A 13 5.16 14.62 3.48
CA SER A 13 6.44 14.65 2.77
C SER A 13 6.75 13.27 2.14
N PRO A 14 7.20 13.22 0.87
CA PRO A 14 7.55 11.98 0.19
C PRO A 14 8.56 11.13 0.97
N GLN A 15 9.55 11.77 1.60
CA GLN A 15 10.58 11.07 2.38
C GLN A 15 9.97 10.29 3.56
N LYS A 16 9.02 10.90 4.29
CA LYS A 16 8.36 10.25 5.43
C LYS A 16 7.48 9.08 5.00
N ALA A 17 6.86 9.18 3.83
CA ALA A 17 6.06 8.11 3.26
C ALA A 17 6.93 6.95 2.73
N ARG A 18 8.07 7.25 2.08
CA ARG A 18 9.03 6.22 1.60
C ARG A 18 9.50 5.30 2.72
N LEU A 19 9.83 5.84 3.88
CA LEU A 19 10.27 5.04 5.03
C LEU A 19 9.26 3.96 5.45
N VAL A 20 7.96 4.23 5.29
CA VAL A 20 6.91 3.25 5.61
C VAL A 20 6.62 2.34 4.41
N ALA A 21 6.65 2.89 3.19
CA ALA A 21 6.48 2.12 1.96
C ALA A 21 7.55 1.01 1.84
N ASP A 22 8.79 1.31 2.20
CA ASP A 22 9.89 0.35 2.15
C ASP A 22 9.72 -0.82 3.15
N GLN A 23 8.97 -0.63 4.24
CA GLN A 23 8.71 -1.69 5.23
C GLN A 23 7.77 -2.77 4.71
N ILE A 24 6.91 -2.45 3.73
CA ILE A 24 5.90 -3.37 3.20
C ILE A 24 6.22 -3.87 1.80
N ARG A 25 7.34 -3.43 1.22
CA ARG A 25 7.76 -3.83 -0.11
C ARG A 25 8.00 -5.33 -0.15
N SER A 26 7.43 -6.01 -1.16
CA SER A 26 7.58 -7.46 -1.37
C SER A 26 7.03 -8.33 -0.24
N LEU A 27 6.26 -7.77 0.70
CA LEU A 27 5.57 -8.56 1.72
C LEU A 27 4.24 -9.13 1.19
N PRO A 28 3.79 -10.28 1.72
CA PRO A 28 2.41 -10.71 1.58
C PRO A 28 1.45 -9.64 2.11
N VAL A 29 0.29 -9.51 1.48
CA VAL A 29 -0.69 -8.47 1.81
C VAL A 29 -1.09 -8.49 3.29
N ASP A 30 -1.33 -9.67 3.87
CA ASP A 30 -1.67 -9.81 5.30
C ASP A 30 -0.60 -9.24 6.23
N ARG A 31 0.68 -9.52 5.92
CA ARG A 31 1.81 -9.02 6.70
C ARG A 31 1.95 -7.53 6.54
N ALA A 32 1.78 -7.00 5.33
CA ALA A 32 1.79 -5.57 5.07
C ALA A 32 0.68 -4.86 5.87
N LEU A 33 -0.55 -5.40 5.88
CA LEU A 33 -1.67 -4.85 6.65
C LEU A 33 -1.39 -4.83 8.16
N GLN A 34 -0.77 -5.88 8.70
CA GLN A 34 -0.36 -5.92 10.11
C GLN A 34 0.68 -4.83 10.42
N VAL A 35 1.74 -4.73 9.61
CA VAL A 35 2.80 -3.71 9.78
C VAL A 35 2.20 -2.30 9.77
N LEU A 36 1.31 -2.02 8.82
CA LEU A 36 0.66 -0.71 8.70
C LEU A 36 -0.31 -0.43 9.85
N THR A 37 -1.04 -1.45 10.33
CA THR A 37 -2.03 -1.30 11.40
C THR A 37 -1.38 -0.95 12.74
N PHE A 38 -0.22 -1.52 13.05
CA PHE A 38 0.48 -1.25 14.32
C PHE A 38 1.52 -0.12 14.23
N SER A 39 1.72 0.46 13.05
CA SER A 39 2.63 1.59 12.87
C SER A 39 2.02 2.89 13.40
N LYS A 40 2.75 3.59 14.26
CA LYS A 40 2.35 4.91 14.81
C LYS A 40 2.58 6.08 13.85
N LYS A 41 3.01 5.82 12.61
CA LYS A 41 3.36 6.85 11.63
C LYS A 41 2.11 7.25 10.83
N LYS A 42 1.86 8.56 10.66
CA LYS A 42 0.77 9.08 9.78
C LYS A 42 0.81 8.47 8.38
N ALA A 43 2.02 8.26 7.82
CA ALA A 43 2.20 7.61 6.52
C ALA A 43 1.56 6.22 6.44
N ALA A 44 1.55 5.46 7.54
CA ALA A 44 0.99 4.12 7.55
C ALA A 44 -0.52 4.12 7.31
N GLN A 45 -1.25 5.08 7.88
CA GLN A 45 -2.69 5.22 7.64
C GLN A 45 -3.00 5.52 6.17
N LEU A 46 -2.21 6.40 5.54
CA LEU A 46 -2.37 6.75 4.12
C LEU A 46 -2.02 5.58 3.20
N ILE A 47 -0.92 4.88 3.48
CA ILE A 47 -0.50 3.72 2.68
C ILE A 47 -1.48 2.55 2.87
N LYS A 48 -2.03 2.38 4.08
CA LYS A 48 -3.03 1.35 4.37
C LYS A 48 -4.28 1.53 3.51
N SER A 49 -4.84 2.73 3.43
CA SER A 49 -6.02 2.95 2.59
C SER A 49 -5.77 2.72 1.10
N VAL A 50 -4.56 3.05 0.61
CA VAL A 50 -4.15 2.72 -0.76
C VAL A 50 -4.04 1.21 -0.97
N LEU A 51 -3.42 0.50 -0.02
CA LEU A 51 -3.26 -0.95 -0.08
C LEU A 51 -4.63 -1.65 -0.07
N GLU A 52 -5.52 -1.26 0.83
CA GLU A 52 -6.91 -1.76 0.89
C GLU A 52 -7.65 -1.55 -0.43
N SER A 53 -7.49 -0.37 -1.05
CA SER A 53 -8.07 -0.11 -2.37
C SER A 53 -7.47 -1.00 -3.47
N ALA A 54 -6.16 -1.30 -3.41
CA ALA A 54 -5.53 -2.19 -4.37
C ALA A 54 -6.01 -3.64 -4.22
N ILE A 55 -6.21 -4.11 -2.98
CA ILE A 55 -6.78 -5.43 -2.68
C ILE A 55 -8.21 -5.52 -3.23
N ALA A 56 -9.05 -4.52 -2.95
CA ALA A 56 -10.42 -4.49 -3.47
C ALA A 56 -10.47 -4.51 -5.01
N ASN A 57 -9.54 -3.82 -5.67
CA ASN A 57 -9.42 -3.87 -7.13
C ASN A 57 -9.00 -5.27 -7.62
N ALA A 58 -8.07 -5.94 -6.93
CA ALA A 58 -7.64 -7.28 -7.28
C ALA A 58 -8.76 -8.32 -7.09
N GLU A 59 -9.51 -8.22 -6.00
CA GLU A 59 -10.62 -9.12 -5.69
C GLU A 59 -11.78 -8.93 -6.69
N HIS A 60 -12.23 -7.68 -6.87
CA HIS A 60 -13.43 -7.40 -7.66
C HIS A 60 -13.22 -7.51 -9.17
N ASN A 61 -12.10 -7.00 -9.70
CA ASN A 61 -11.90 -6.92 -11.15
C ASN A 61 -11.16 -8.14 -11.70
N GLU A 62 -10.26 -8.72 -10.91
CA GLU A 62 -9.37 -9.80 -11.36
C GLU A 62 -9.74 -11.15 -10.72
N GLY A 63 -10.67 -11.19 -9.77
CA GLY A 63 -11.08 -12.41 -9.07
C GLY A 63 -9.94 -13.06 -8.28
N ALA A 64 -8.96 -12.25 -7.86
CA ALA A 64 -7.77 -12.74 -7.18
C ALA A 64 -8.08 -13.13 -5.72
N ASP A 65 -7.50 -14.24 -5.28
CA ASP A 65 -7.56 -14.68 -3.88
C ASP A 65 -6.57 -13.84 -3.03
N ILE A 66 -7.06 -13.28 -1.93
CA ILE A 66 -6.32 -12.35 -1.07
C ILE A 66 -5.11 -13.04 -0.43
N ASP A 67 -5.24 -14.33 -0.10
CA ASP A 67 -4.21 -15.11 0.62
C ASP A 67 -2.93 -15.30 -0.21
N VAL A 68 -3.04 -15.20 -1.54
CA VAL A 68 -1.90 -15.32 -2.47
C VAL A 68 -1.37 -13.97 -2.96
N LEU A 69 -1.98 -12.85 -2.55
CA LEU A 69 -1.54 -11.52 -2.98
C LEU A 69 -0.27 -11.06 -2.26
N ASN A 70 0.61 -10.43 -3.02
CA ASN A 70 1.83 -9.80 -2.52
C ASN A 70 1.96 -8.35 -3.03
N VAL A 71 2.69 -7.53 -2.26
CA VAL A 71 3.01 -6.16 -2.67
C VAL A 71 4.15 -6.21 -3.69
N ALA A 72 3.80 -6.27 -4.98
CA ALA A 72 4.77 -6.35 -6.06
C ALA A 72 5.64 -5.08 -6.16
N THR A 73 5.01 -3.92 -6.25
CA THR A 73 5.69 -2.62 -6.39
C THR A 73 5.00 -1.57 -5.53
N ILE A 74 5.79 -0.75 -4.84
CA ILE A 74 5.30 0.43 -4.14
C ILE A 74 6.26 1.60 -4.37
N CYS A 75 5.71 2.72 -4.82
CA CYS A 75 6.47 3.93 -5.15
C CYS A 75 5.82 5.16 -4.50
N VAL A 76 6.65 6.14 -4.17
CA VAL A 76 6.21 7.43 -3.62
C VAL A 76 6.92 8.55 -4.36
N ASP A 77 6.15 9.29 -5.14
CA ASP A 77 6.62 10.40 -5.96
C ASP A 77 6.55 11.74 -5.21
N GLY A 78 7.26 12.74 -5.75
CA GLY A 78 7.19 14.12 -5.26
C GLY A 78 5.89 14.77 -5.75
N GLY A 79 5.14 15.37 -4.81
CA GLY A 79 4.01 16.25 -5.14
C GLY A 79 4.47 17.67 -5.53
N PRO A 80 3.54 18.49 -6.05
CA PRO A 80 3.79 19.90 -6.37
C PRO A 80 4.12 20.75 -5.14
#